data_AF-A0A2P4SNJ6-F1
#
_entry.id   AF-A0A2P4SNJ6-F1
#
_cell.length_a   1.000
_cell.length_b   1.000
_cell.length_c   1.000
_cell.angle_alpha   90.00
_cell.angle_beta   90.00
_cell.angle_gamma   90.00
#
_symmetry.space_group_name_H-M   'P 1'
#
loop_
_entity.id
_entity.type
_entity.pdbx_description
1 polymer ?
#
loop_
_entity_poly.entity_id
_entity_poly.type
_entity_poly.pdbx_seq_one_letter_code
_entity_poly.pdbx_strand_id
1 'polypeptide(L)'
;FPLQQENGQTVECTVAQYFKDRHKLVLRYPHLPCLQVGQEQKHTYLPLEVCNIVAGQRCIKKLTDNQTSTMIRATARSAPDRQEEISKLMRSASFNTDPYVREFGIMVKDEMTDVTGRVLQPPSILYGGRNKAIATPVQGVWDMRNKQFHTGIEIKVWAIACFAPQRQCTEVHLKTFTEQLRKISRDAGMPIQGQPCFCKYAQGADSVEPMFRHLKNTYTGLQLVVVILPGKTPVYAEVKRVGDTVLGMATQCVQMKNVQRTTPQTLSNLCLKINVKLGGVNNILLPQGRCKRCCFYKLALSSYRPPVFQQPVIFLGADVTHPPAGDGKKPSIAAVSTLCG
;
A
#
# COMPACT_ATOMS: atom_id res chain seq x y z
N PHE A 1 30.74 21.21 32.38
CA PHE A 1 29.76 20.54 33.26
C PHE A 1 30.25 20.69 34.70
N PRO A 2 29.34 20.84 35.68
CA PRO A 2 29.72 20.95 37.07
C PRO A 2 30.33 19.62 37.54
N LEU A 3 31.61 19.65 37.90
CA LEU A 3 32.35 18.52 38.44
C LEU A 3 32.53 18.73 39.93
N GLN A 4 31.98 17.82 40.75
CA GLN A 4 32.19 17.83 42.19
C GLN A 4 33.53 17.15 42.51
N GLN A 5 34.45 17.89 43.13
CA GLN A 5 35.74 17.40 43.57
C GLN A 5 35.62 16.71 44.95
N GLU A 6 36.62 15.90 45.32
CA GLU A 6 36.64 15.15 46.59
C GLU A 6 36.63 16.05 47.84
N ASN A 7 37.07 17.31 47.70
CA ASN A 7 37.02 18.33 48.75
C ASN A 7 35.63 19.02 48.89
N GLY A 8 34.61 18.55 48.16
CA GLY A 8 33.25 19.09 48.18
C GLY A 8 33.00 20.31 47.29
N GLN A 9 34.04 20.89 46.67
CA GLN A 9 33.90 22.03 45.76
C GLN A 9 33.39 21.59 44.39
N THR A 10 32.54 22.42 43.77
CA THR A 10 32.08 22.21 42.39
C THR A 10 32.84 23.13 41.46
N VAL A 11 33.52 22.57 40.47
CA VAL A 11 34.29 23.30 39.46
C VAL A 11 33.73 23.01 38.08
N GLU A 12 33.65 24.03 37.22
CA GLU A 12 33.29 23.80 35.83
C GLU A 12 34.46 23.17 35.06
N CYS A 13 34.23 21.99 34.48
CA CYS A 13 35.22 21.29 33.67
C CYS A 13 34.64 20.96 32.29
N THR A 14 35.49 20.94 31.26
CA THR A 14 35.10 20.44 29.94
C THR A 14 35.22 18.93 29.89
N VAL A 15 34.39 18.26 29.08
CA VAL A 15 34.44 16.79 28.95
C VAL A 15 35.81 16.33 28.43
N ALA A 16 36.37 17.03 27.44
CA ALA A 16 37.69 16.70 26.90
C ALA A 16 38.80 16.81 27.96
N GLN A 17 38.78 17.87 28.78
CA GLN A 17 39.77 18.05 29.84
C GLN A 17 39.61 16.98 30.94
N TYR A 18 38.37 16.66 31.32
CA TYR A 18 38.10 15.59 32.28
C TYR A 18 38.66 14.24 31.81
N PHE A 19 38.41 13.83 30.56
CA PHE A 19 38.94 12.58 30.02
C PHE A 19 40.47 12.57 29.90
N LYS A 20 41.07 13.71 29.55
CA LYS A 20 42.53 13.86 29.52
C LYS A 20 43.14 13.74 30.92
N ASP A 21 42.56 14.38 31.91
CA ASP A 21 43.14 14.44 33.25
C ASP A 21 42.85 13.16 34.06
N ARG A 22 41.59 12.72 34.07
CA ARG A 22 41.12 11.59 34.89
C ARG A 22 41.40 10.23 34.25
N HIS A 23 41.18 10.11 32.95
CA HIS A 23 41.28 8.84 32.22
C HIS A 23 42.55 8.75 31.36
N LYS A 24 43.40 9.79 31.36
CA LYS A 24 44.62 9.88 30.55
C LYS A 24 44.36 9.63 29.06
N LEU A 25 43.18 10.04 28.60
CA LEU A 25 42.70 9.81 27.25
C LEU A 25 42.52 11.16 26.53
N VAL A 26 43.33 11.40 25.50
CA VAL A 26 43.21 12.58 24.65
C VAL A 26 42.21 12.28 23.53
N LEU A 27 41.11 13.02 23.50
CA LEU A 27 40.09 12.83 22.48
C LEU A 27 40.63 13.12 21.08
N ARG A 28 40.35 12.25 20.12
CA ARG A 28 40.73 12.46 18.71
C ARG A 28 39.76 13.42 18.02
N TYR A 29 38.50 13.42 18.43
CA TYR A 29 37.44 14.20 17.80
C TYR A 29 36.74 15.15 18.81
N PRO A 30 37.46 16.09 19.44
CA PRO A 30 36.90 16.94 20.50
C PRO A 30 35.85 17.96 19.99
N HIS A 31 35.74 18.15 18.68
CA HIS A 31 34.74 19.03 18.05
C HIS A 31 33.35 18.39 17.95
N LEU A 32 33.23 17.08 18.18
CA LEU A 32 31.96 16.37 18.17
C LEU A 32 31.21 16.55 19.50
N PRO A 33 29.87 16.49 19.51
CA PRO A 33 29.10 16.54 20.74
C PRO A 33 29.30 15.29 21.60
N CYS A 34 28.90 15.37 22.86
CA CYS A 34 28.85 14.23 23.79
C CYS A 34 27.42 13.66 23.87
N LEU A 35 27.30 12.38 24.23
CA LEU A 35 26.04 11.74 24.59
C LEU A 35 25.73 12.02 26.05
N GLN A 36 24.54 12.57 26.33
CA GLN A 36 24.01 12.59 27.69
C GLN A 36 23.33 11.26 27.98
N VAL A 37 23.71 10.60 29.08
CA VAL A 37 23.21 9.28 29.46
C VAL A 37 22.71 9.25 30.90
N GLY A 38 21.81 8.32 31.21
CA GLY A 38 21.21 8.20 32.54
C GLY A 38 19.99 9.12 32.68
N GLN A 39 19.90 9.83 33.81
CA GLN A 39 18.79 10.75 34.08
C GLN A 39 18.96 12.04 33.28
N GLU A 40 17.92 12.47 32.56
CA GLU A 40 17.96 13.67 31.72
C GLU A 40 18.24 14.96 32.51
N GLN A 41 17.91 15.00 33.80
CA GLN A 41 18.20 16.14 34.68
C GLN A 41 19.65 16.15 35.21
N LYS A 42 20.45 15.12 34.93
CA LYS A 42 21.84 14.99 35.40
C LYS A 42 22.85 15.25 34.29
N HIS A 43 24.06 15.59 34.68
CA HIS A 43 25.13 16.06 33.81
C HIS A 43 26.17 14.99 33.46
N THR A 44 25.72 13.77 33.13
CA THR A 44 26.62 12.67 32.74
C THR A 44 26.80 12.65 31.23
N TYR A 45 27.99 13.04 30.77
CA TYR A 45 28.31 13.17 29.35
C TYR A 45 29.44 12.22 28.95
N LEU A 46 29.22 11.45 27.89
CA LEU A 46 30.22 10.55 27.30
C LEU A 46 30.59 11.00 25.89
N PRO A 47 31.89 11.16 25.57
CA PRO A 47 32.33 11.38 24.20
C PRO A 47 31.92 10.21 23.29
N LEU A 48 31.60 10.51 22.02
CA LEU A 48 31.19 9.49 21.05
C LEU A 48 32.24 8.40 20.85
N GLU A 49 33.52 8.76 20.89
CA GLU A 49 34.64 7.84 20.66
C GLU A 49 34.87 6.79 21.75
N VAL A 50 34.27 6.97 22.94
CA VAL A 50 34.35 5.98 24.04
C VAL A 50 33.08 5.13 24.17
N CYS A 51 32.14 5.29 23.24
CA CYS A 51 30.85 4.61 23.28
C CYS A 51 30.70 3.57 22.16
N ASN A 52 30.22 2.39 22.52
CA ASN A 52 29.77 1.37 21.58
C ASN A 52 28.26 1.16 21.74
N ILE A 53 27.56 0.90 20.63
CA ILE A 53 26.15 0.50 20.69
C ILE A 53 26.08 -0.93 21.23
N VAL A 54 25.36 -1.12 22.34
CA VAL A 54 25.15 -2.45 22.95
C VAL A 54 24.43 -3.38 21.97
N ALA A 55 24.87 -4.63 21.89
CA ALA A 55 24.29 -5.64 21.01
C ALA A 55 22.85 -6.03 21.40
N GLY A 56 22.09 -6.60 20.46
CA GLY A 56 20.74 -7.13 20.73
C GLY A 56 19.62 -6.09 20.84
N GLN A 57 19.89 -4.82 20.55
CA GLN A 57 18.87 -3.77 20.57
C GLN A 57 18.03 -3.76 19.28
N ARG A 58 16.74 -4.08 19.39
CA ARG A 58 15.80 -4.06 18.26
C ARG A 58 15.56 -2.64 17.75
N CYS A 59 15.66 -2.43 16.43
CA CYS A 59 15.24 -1.17 15.81
C CYS A 59 13.71 -1.03 15.82
N ILE A 60 13.19 -0.09 16.61
CA ILE A 60 11.73 0.21 16.69
C ILE A 60 11.30 1.22 15.62
N LYS A 61 12.25 2.05 15.14
CA LYS A 61 11.97 3.08 14.15
C LYS A 61 11.64 2.43 12.80
N LYS A 62 10.70 3.03 12.08
CA LYS A 62 10.35 2.58 10.73
C LYS A 62 11.59 2.62 9.83
N LEU A 63 11.84 1.50 9.14
CA LEU A 63 12.91 1.42 8.15
C LEU A 63 12.62 2.36 6.98
N THR A 64 13.67 2.94 6.42
CA THR A 64 13.59 3.68 5.15
C THR A 64 13.20 2.75 3.99
N ASP A 65 12.75 3.31 2.87
CA ASP A 65 12.36 2.51 1.70
C ASP A 65 13.54 1.65 1.18
N ASN A 66 14.76 2.19 1.20
CA ASN A 66 15.98 1.45 0.83
C ASN A 66 16.28 0.31 1.80
N GLN A 67 16.22 0.57 3.11
CA GLN A 67 16.42 -0.47 4.13
C GLN A 67 15.35 -1.55 4.06
N THR A 68 14.09 -1.17 3.80
CA THR A 68 12.97 -2.10 3.62
C THR A 68 13.20 -2.99 2.40
N SER A 69 13.63 -2.41 1.27
CA SER A 69 13.98 -3.16 0.05
C SER A 69 15.12 -4.16 0.31
N THR A 70 16.16 -3.76 1.03
CA THR A 70 17.26 -4.65 1.42
C THR A 70 16.79 -5.75 2.37
N MET A 71 15.95 -5.42 3.36
CA MET A 71 15.36 -6.41 4.27
C MET A 71 14.54 -7.45 3.50
N ILE A 72 13.65 -7.00 2.59
CA ILE A 72 12.84 -7.90 1.75
C ILE A 72 13.75 -8.82 0.95
N ARG A 73 14.80 -8.30 0.31
CA ARG A 73 15.74 -9.13 -0.45
C ARG A 73 16.50 -10.13 0.43
N ALA A 74 16.83 -9.76 1.66
CA ALA A 74 17.51 -10.63 2.61
C ALA A 74 16.60 -11.73 3.18
N THR A 75 15.29 -11.47 3.32
CA THR A 75 14.36 -12.38 4.00
C THR A 75 13.38 -13.11 3.07
N ALA A 76 13.23 -12.66 1.82
CA ALA A 76 12.34 -13.33 0.86
C ALA A 76 12.91 -14.71 0.51
N ARG A 77 12.09 -15.75 0.73
CA ARG A 77 12.40 -17.15 0.47
C ARG A 77 11.25 -17.78 -0.29
N SER A 78 11.55 -18.74 -1.16
CA SER A 78 10.51 -19.56 -1.79
C SER A 78 9.82 -20.45 -0.75
N ALA A 79 8.65 -21.01 -1.07
CA ALA A 79 7.95 -21.90 -0.14
C ALA A 79 8.79 -23.15 0.24
N PRO A 80 9.46 -23.85 -0.69
CA PRO A 80 10.37 -24.94 -0.34
C PRO A 80 11.54 -24.51 0.56
N ASP A 81 12.20 -23.39 0.25
CA ASP A 81 13.31 -22.89 1.08
C ASP A 81 12.84 -22.54 2.49
N ARG A 82 11.66 -21.90 2.59
CA ARG A 82 11.07 -21.55 3.89
C ARG A 82 10.73 -22.80 4.70
N GLN A 83 10.22 -23.85 4.05
CA GLN A 83 9.93 -25.13 4.70
C GLN A 83 11.21 -25.79 5.23
N GLU A 84 12.30 -25.78 4.45
CA GLU A 84 13.58 -26.35 4.87
C GLU A 84 14.19 -25.57 6.04
N GLU A 85 14.18 -24.23 5.97
CA GLU A 85 14.72 -23.40 7.06
C GLU A 85 13.96 -23.60 8.39
N ILE A 86 12.63 -23.77 8.34
CA ILE A 86 11.85 -24.09 9.54
C ILE A 86 12.20 -25.49 10.06
N SER A 87 12.29 -26.48 9.18
CA SER A 87 12.64 -27.86 9.56
C SER A 87 14.05 -27.92 10.18
N LYS A 88 15.02 -27.20 9.60
CA LYS A 88 16.36 -27.07 10.13
C LYS A 88 16.38 -26.37 11.48
N LEU A 89 15.60 -25.29 11.64
CA LEU A 89 15.47 -24.58 12.92
C LEU A 89 14.95 -25.52 14.01
N MET A 90 13.88 -26.29 13.75
CA MET A 90 13.30 -27.24 14.71
C MET A 90 14.32 -28.29 15.15
N ARG A 91 15.07 -28.88 14.21
CA ARG A 91 16.14 -29.83 14.52
C ARG A 91 17.25 -29.19 15.36
N SER A 92 17.69 -27.98 15.01
CA SER A 92 18.75 -27.27 15.74
C SER A 92 18.32 -26.78 17.12
N ALA A 93 17.03 -26.46 17.30
CA ALA A 93 16.48 -26.00 18.57
C ALA A 93 16.45 -27.11 19.63
N SER A 94 16.31 -28.38 19.21
CA SER A 94 16.38 -29.55 20.10
C SER A 94 15.55 -29.40 21.39
N PHE A 95 14.28 -28.97 21.25
CA PHE A 95 13.40 -28.68 22.39
C PHE A 95 13.31 -29.81 23.43
N ASN A 96 13.42 -31.07 23.00
CA ASN A 96 13.35 -32.23 23.90
C ASN A 96 14.58 -32.38 24.81
N THR A 97 15.67 -31.64 24.55
CA THR A 97 16.84 -31.61 25.44
C THR A 97 16.80 -30.46 26.45
N ASP A 98 15.82 -29.54 26.32
CA ASP A 98 15.66 -28.43 27.25
C ASP A 98 15.23 -28.97 28.64
N PRO A 99 15.95 -28.61 29.72
CA PRO A 99 15.68 -29.14 31.06
C PRO A 99 14.30 -28.76 31.57
N TYR A 100 13.80 -27.58 31.21
CA TYR A 100 12.47 -27.12 31.61
C TYR A 100 11.38 -27.84 30.83
N VAL A 101 11.57 -28.09 29.53
CA VAL A 101 10.60 -28.87 28.73
C VAL A 101 10.47 -30.29 29.28
N ARG A 102 11.61 -30.91 29.64
CA ARG A 102 11.67 -32.25 30.21
C ARG A 102 11.03 -32.35 31.58
N GLU A 103 11.25 -31.36 32.45
CA GLU A 103 10.64 -31.30 33.79
C GLU A 103 9.10 -31.36 33.72
N PHE A 104 8.52 -30.72 32.70
CA PHE A 104 7.07 -30.72 32.47
C PHE A 104 6.56 -31.93 31.68
N GLY A 105 7.43 -32.90 31.35
CA GLY A 105 7.06 -34.11 30.61
C GLY A 105 6.57 -33.84 29.18
N ILE A 106 6.95 -32.71 28.59
CA ILE A 106 6.53 -32.31 27.24
C ILE A 106 7.47 -32.94 26.21
N MET A 107 6.89 -33.43 25.10
CA MET A 107 7.62 -33.91 23.94
C MET A 107 7.17 -33.16 22.69
N VAL A 108 8.14 -32.66 21.92
CA VAL A 108 7.93 -31.91 20.69
C VAL A 108 8.44 -32.73 19.50
N LYS A 109 7.57 -32.99 18.52
CA LYS A 109 7.97 -33.62 17.25
C LYS A 109 8.77 -32.61 16.41
N ASP A 110 9.84 -33.07 15.78
CA ASP A 110 10.75 -32.25 14.96
C ASP A 110 10.37 -32.22 13.47
N GLU A 111 9.32 -32.94 13.09
CA GLU A 111 8.73 -32.95 11.76
C GLU A 111 7.44 -32.12 11.69
N MET A 112 7.21 -31.47 10.56
CA MET A 112 5.95 -30.77 10.30
C MET A 112 4.77 -31.76 10.30
N THR A 113 3.62 -31.31 10.79
CA THR A 113 2.39 -32.11 10.79
C THR A 113 1.82 -32.25 9.37
N ASP A 114 1.56 -33.48 8.95
CA ASP A 114 0.89 -33.76 7.68
C ASP A 114 -0.59 -33.41 7.75
N VAL A 115 -1.08 -32.69 6.75
CA VAL A 115 -2.49 -32.28 6.64
C VAL A 115 -2.97 -32.44 5.21
N THR A 116 -4.12 -33.10 5.04
CA THR A 116 -4.77 -33.23 3.73
C THR A 116 -5.59 -31.97 3.42
N GLY A 117 -5.13 -31.18 2.45
CA GLY A 117 -5.86 -30.02 1.94
C GLY A 117 -6.89 -30.36 0.86
N ARG A 118 -7.76 -29.40 0.53
CA ARG A 118 -8.67 -29.45 -0.63
C ARG A 118 -8.48 -28.22 -1.50
N VAL A 119 -8.34 -28.42 -2.81
CA VAL A 119 -8.30 -27.32 -3.79
C VAL A 119 -9.70 -27.11 -4.35
N LEU A 120 -10.34 -26.00 -3.97
CA LEU A 120 -11.69 -25.67 -4.44
C LEU A 120 -11.67 -25.20 -5.90
N GLN A 121 -12.71 -25.53 -6.65
CA GLN A 121 -12.89 -25.03 -8.00
C GLN A 121 -13.21 -23.53 -7.98
N PRO A 122 -12.55 -22.70 -8.81
CA PRO A 122 -12.81 -21.28 -8.85
C PRO A 122 -14.15 -20.98 -9.53
N PRO A 123 -14.88 -19.93 -9.11
CA PRO A 123 -16.08 -19.51 -9.80
C PRO A 123 -15.75 -18.91 -11.17
N SER A 124 -16.64 -19.11 -12.14
CA SER A 124 -16.57 -18.39 -13.40
C SER A 124 -17.00 -16.93 -13.24
N ILE A 125 -16.29 -16.03 -13.90
CA ILE A 125 -16.50 -14.58 -13.84
C ILE A 125 -17.21 -14.12 -15.11
N LEU A 126 -18.36 -13.48 -14.97
CA LEU A 126 -19.16 -12.97 -16.08
C LEU A 126 -18.86 -11.48 -16.32
N TYR A 127 -18.51 -11.17 -17.56
CA TYR A 127 -18.33 -9.82 -18.09
C TYR A 127 -19.54 -9.38 -18.93
N GLY A 128 -19.55 -8.12 -19.36
CA GLY A 128 -20.64 -7.52 -20.11
C GLY A 128 -20.33 -7.32 -21.59
N GLY A 129 -20.80 -6.17 -22.10
CA GLY A 129 -20.80 -5.87 -23.52
C GLY A 129 -21.69 -6.82 -24.35
N ARG A 130 -21.53 -6.78 -25.68
CA ARG A 130 -22.30 -7.66 -26.59
C ARG A 130 -21.95 -9.14 -26.41
N ASN A 131 -20.70 -9.43 -26.06
CA ASN A 131 -20.18 -10.80 -26.03
C ASN A 131 -20.45 -11.52 -24.71
N LYS A 132 -20.76 -10.78 -23.62
CA LYS A 132 -20.97 -11.33 -22.26
C LYS A 132 -19.95 -12.42 -21.90
N ALA A 133 -18.67 -12.09 -22.10
CA ALA A 133 -17.59 -13.05 -22.01
C ALA A 133 -17.49 -13.68 -20.62
N ILE A 134 -17.12 -14.96 -20.56
CA ILE A 134 -16.88 -15.67 -19.31
C ILE A 134 -15.36 -15.87 -19.15
N ALA A 135 -14.82 -15.51 -17.99
CA ALA A 135 -13.45 -15.80 -17.61
C ALA A 135 -13.42 -16.93 -16.58
N THR A 136 -12.54 -17.91 -16.79
CA THR A 136 -12.29 -19.00 -15.85
C THR A 136 -10.92 -18.76 -15.20
N PRO A 137 -10.86 -18.47 -13.90
CA PRO A 137 -9.58 -18.29 -13.21
C PRO A 137 -8.73 -19.55 -13.27
N VAL A 138 -7.43 -19.40 -13.53
CA VAL A 138 -6.43 -20.48 -13.48
C VAL A 138 -5.38 -20.06 -12.47
N GLN A 139 -5.14 -20.92 -11.46
CA GLN A 139 -4.21 -20.62 -10.35
C GLN A 139 -4.48 -19.25 -9.70
N GLY A 140 -5.76 -18.89 -9.56
CA GLY A 140 -6.20 -17.63 -8.95
C GLY A 140 -6.08 -16.39 -9.84
N VAL A 141 -5.71 -16.53 -11.12
CA VAL A 141 -5.51 -15.39 -12.04
C VAL A 141 -6.43 -15.48 -13.24
N TRP A 142 -6.91 -14.33 -13.71
CA TRP A 142 -7.58 -14.15 -15.00
C TRP A 142 -7.23 -12.77 -15.57
N ASP A 143 -7.46 -12.59 -16.87
CA ASP A 143 -7.27 -11.31 -17.54
C ASP A 143 -8.56 -10.75 -18.15
N MET A 144 -8.49 -9.48 -18.56
CA MET A 144 -9.57 -8.76 -19.23
C MET A 144 -9.43 -8.67 -20.76
N ARG A 145 -8.46 -9.36 -21.37
CA ARG A 145 -8.28 -9.28 -22.83
C ARG A 145 -9.54 -9.78 -23.53
N ASN A 146 -10.02 -9.00 -24.50
CA ASN A 146 -11.26 -9.24 -25.24
C ASN A 146 -12.54 -9.30 -24.38
N LYS A 147 -12.55 -8.63 -23.22
CA LYS A 147 -13.69 -8.57 -22.29
C LYS A 147 -14.05 -7.11 -21.99
N GLN A 148 -15.34 -6.83 -21.88
CA GLN A 148 -15.86 -5.51 -21.53
C GLN A 148 -16.52 -5.58 -20.16
N PHE A 149 -16.52 -4.48 -19.41
CA PHE A 149 -17.16 -4.41 -18.10
C PHE A 149 -18.61 -4.87 -18.15
N HIS A 150 -19.08 -5.49 -17.06
CA HIS A 150 -20.48 -5.86 -16.90
C HIS A 150 -21.40 -4.65 -17.11
N THR A 151 -21.10 -3.59 -16.37
CA THR A 151 -21.72 -2.27 -16.49
C THR A 151 -20.61 -1.24 -16.57
N GLY A 152 -20.23 -0.87 -17.80
CA GLY A 152 -19.22 0.16 -18.05
C GLY A 152 -19.85 1.56 -18.08
N ILE A 153 -19.21 2.52 -17.43
CA ILE A 153 -19.66 3.91 -17.40
C ILE A 153 -19.16 4.65 -18.65
N GLU A 154 -20.05 5.42 -19.28
CA GLU A 154 -19.66 6.38 -20.31
C GLU A 154 -19.17 7.68 -19.65
N ILE A 155 -17.94 8.08 -19.96
CA ILE A 155 -17.30 9.28 -19.39
C ILE A 155 -17.33 10.38 -20.46
N LYS A 156 -18.16 11.40 -20.24
CA LYS A 156 -18.41 12.53 -21.14
C LYS A 156 -17.67 13.79 -20.70
N VAL A 157 -17.72 14.11 -19.41
CA VAL A 157 -17.13 15.34 -18.86
C VAL A 157 -16.10 14.95 -17.80
N TRP A 158 -14.83 15.23 -18.09
CA TRP A 158 -13.71 14.87 -17.23
C TRP A 158 -12.56 15.87 -17.39
N ALA A 159 -11.72 15.98 -16.37
CA ALA A 159 -10.63 16.96 -16.32
C ALA A 159 -9.28 16.29 -15.95
N ILE A 160 -8.19 16.95 -16.32
CA ILE A 160 -6.83 16.63 -15.90
C ILE A 160 -6.27 17.80 -15.08
N ALA A 161 -5.81 17.50 -13.86
CA ALA A 161 -5.04 18.43 -13.04
C ALA A 161 -3.62 17.87 -12.84
N CYS A 162 -2.62 18.52 -13.42
CA CYS A 162 -1.23 18.06 -13.38
C CYS A 162 -0.41 18.82 -12.33
N PHE A 163 -0.10 18.17 -11.22
CA PHE A 163 0.76 18.72 -10.15
C PHE A 163 2.24 18.34 -10.32
N ALA A 164 2.59 17.68 -11.42
CA ALA A 164 3.97 17.41 -11.77
C ALA A 164 4.57 18.61 -12.54
N PRO A 165 5.87 18.92 -12.38
CA PRO A 165 6.50 20.00 -13.13
C PRO A 165 6.38 19.79 -14.65
N GLN A 166 5.92 20.81 -15.37
CA GLN A 166 5.71 20.75 -16.83
C GLN A 166 6.96 20.34 -17.62
N ARG A 167 8.16 20.69 -17.11
CA ARG A 167 9.44 20.29 -17.73
C ARG A 167 9.65 18.77 -17.72
N GLN A 168 9.11 18.06 -16.72
CA GLN A 168 9.24 16.61 -16.59
C GLN A 168 8.02 15.89 -17.18
N CYS A 169 6.83 16.41 -16.92
CA CYS A 169 5.57 15.90 -17.45
C CYS A 169 5.01 16.90 -18.46
N THR A 170 5.52 16.87 -19.69
CA THR A 170 5.09 17.80 -20.76
C THR A 170 3.69 17.50 -21.28
N GLU A 171 3.13 18.44 -22.04
CA GLU A 171 1.82 18.28 -22.69
C GLU A 171 1.78 17.11 -23.68
N VAL A 172 2.92 16.78 -24.30
CA VAL A 172 3.06 15.59 -25.15
C VAL A 172 2.80 14.33 -24.34
N HIS A 173 3.38 14.21 -23.13
CA HIS A 173 3.11 13.06 -22.26
C HIS A 173 1.64 12.99 -21.86
N LEU A 174 1.01 14.12 -21.53
CA LEU A 174 -0.41 14.18 -21.18
C LEU A 174 -1.31 13.74 -22.34
N LYS A 175 -1.00 14.19 -23.57
CA LYS A 175 -1.72 13.83 -24.79
C LYS A 175 -1.59 12.34 -25.09
N THR A 176 -0.36 11.81 -25.11
CA THR A 176 -0.10 10.38 -25.36
C THR A 176 -0.77 9.50 -24.29
N PHE A 177 -0.66 9.88 -23.01
CA PHE A 177 -1.36 9.19 -21.92
C PHE A 177 -2.88 9.16 -22.14
N THR A 178 -3.46 10.31 -22.50
CA THR A 178 -4.91 10.44 -22.76
C THR A 178 -5.35 9.55 -23.91
N GLU A 179 -4.62 9.56 -25.03
CA GLU A 179 -4.93 8.73 -26.20
C GLU A 179 -4.89 7.23 -25.87
N GLN A 180 -3.85 6.78 -25.16
CA GLN A 180 -3.73 5.38 -24.74
C GLN A 180 -4.80 4.99 -23.72
N LEU A 181 -5.09 5.85 -22.75
CA LEU A 181 -6.14 5.60 -21.76
C LEU A 181 -7.50 5.47 -22.42
N ARG A 182 -7.85 6.39 -23.35
CA ARG A 182 -9.11 6.35 -24.11
C ARG A 182 -9.24 5.08 -24.95
N LYS A 183 -8.14 4.63 -25.58
CA LYS A 183 -8.12 3.37 -26.33
C LYS A 183 -8.47 2.18 -25.42
N ILE A 184 -7.74 2.02 -24.31
CA ILE A 184 -7.94 0.92 -23.38
C ILE A 184 -9.31 0.99 -22.69
N SER A 185 -9.78 2.19 -22.35
CA SER A 185 -11.09 2.37 -21.72
C SER A 185 -12.23 1.94 -22.64
N ARG A 186 -12.17 2.31 -23.93
CA ARG A 186 -13.12 1.86 -24.95
C ARG A 186 -13.10 0.35 -25.12
N ASP A 187 -11.93 -0.25 -25.20
CA ASP A 187 -11.78 -1.71 -25.35
C ASP A 187 -12.35 -2.46 -24.12
N ALA A 188 -12.27 -1.85 -22.93
CA ALA A 188 -12.88 -2.34 -21.70
C ALA A 188 -14.40 -2.02 -21.58
N GLY A 189 -15.02 -1.33 -22.53
CA GLY A 189 -16.45 -0.97 -22.48
C GLY A 189 -16.78 0.20 -21.56
N MET A 190 -15.79 1.01 -21.16
CA MET A 190 -15.94 2.28 -20.43
C MET A 190 -15.44 3.43 -21.32
N PRO A 191 -16.20 3.83 -22.34
CA PRO A 191 -15.74 4.81 -23.32
C PRO A 191 -15.52 6.17 -22.68
N ILE A 192 -14.30 6.72 -22.84
CA ILE A 192 -13.99 8.12 -22.52
C ILE A 192 -14.20 8.93 -23.80
N GLN A 193 -15.31 9.65 -23.83
CA GLN A 193 -15.72 10.50 -24.94
C GLN A 193 -14.93 11.80 -24.92
N GLY A 194 -14.45 12.21 -26.10
CA GLY A 194 -13.76 13.48 -26.28
C GLY A 194 -12.43 13.64 -25.52
N GLN A 195 -11.90 14.86 -25.60
CA GLN A 195 -10.75 15.33 -24.81
C GLN A 195 -11.22 15.83 -23.43
N PRO A 196 -10.34 15.95 -22.43
CA PRO A 196 -10.75 16.51 -21.15
C PRO A 196 -11.25 17.95 -21.32
N CYS A 197 -12.31 18.33 -20.60
CA CYS A 197 -12.88 19.68 -20.64
C CYS A 197 -11.96 20.73 -20.02
N PHE A 198 -10.98 20.29 -19.22
CA PHE A 198 -9.97 21.10 -18.57
C PHE A 198 -8.66 20.32 -18.43
N CYS A 199 -7.54 20.95 -18.77
CA CYS A 199 -6.20 20.38 -18.57
C CYS A 199 -5.23 21.50 -18.19
N LYS A 200 -4.80 21.55 -16.92
CA LYS A 200 -3.87 22.59 -16.43
C LYS A 200 -2.82 22.03 -15.48
N TYR A 201 -1.69 22.72 -15.44
CA TYR A 201 -0.65 22.52 -14.44
C TYR A 201 -0.96 23.32 -13.18
N ALA A 202 -0.60 22.76 -12.02
CA ALA A 202 -0.65 23.40 -10.73
C ALA A 202 0.54 22.96 -9.86
N GLN A 203 0.78 23.68 -8.77
CA GLN A 203 1.81 23.36 -7.80
C GLN A 203 1.31 23.63 -6.38
N GLY A 204 1.86 22.90 -5.41
CA GLY A 204 1.49 23.03 -4.01
C GLY A 204 0.13 22.41 -3.67
N ALA A 205 -0.09 22.19 -2.37
CA ALA A 205 -1.36 21.69 -1.86
C ALA A 205 -2.45 22.79 -1.86
N ASP A 206 -2.05 24.05 -1.67
CA ASP A 206 -2.95 25.20 -1.56
C ASP A 206 -3.75 25.48 -2.84
N SER A 207 -3.28 25.00 -3.99
CA SER A 207 -3.97 25.17 -5.27
C SER A 207 -5.05 24.11 -5.55
N VAL A 208 -5.11 23.03 -4.75
CA VAL A 208 -6.06 21.92 -4.94
C VAL A 208 -7.50 22.38 -4.76
N GLU A 209 -7.83 22.97 -3.60
CA GLU A 209 -9.20 23.36 -3.27
C GLU A 209 -9.75 24.44 -4.22
N PRO A 210 -9.03 25.54 -4.50
CA PRO A 210 -9.50 26.55 -5.46
C PRO A 210 -9.74 25.98 -6.85
N MET A 211 -8.82 25.14 -7.34
CA MET A 211 -8.97 24.49 -8.65
C MET A 211 -10.19 23.56 -8.70
N PHE A 212 -10.40 22.73 -7.68
CA PHE A 212 -11.52 21.80 -7.66
C PHE A 212 -12.85 22.51 -7.52
N ARG A 213 -12.91 23.58 -6.72
CA ARG A 213 -14.10 24.44 -6.61
C ARG A 213 -14.43 25.10 -7.95
N HIS A 214 -13.42 25.61 -8.65
CA HIS A 214 -13.59 26.13 -10.02
C HIS A 214 -14.12 25.05 -10.97
N LEU A 215 -13.52 23.86 -10.98
CA LEU A 215 -13.96 22.74 -11.81
C LEU A 215 -15.41 22.35 -11.56
N LYS A 216 -15.81 22.21 -10.28
CA LYS A 216 -17.18 21.85 -9.88
C LYS A 216 -18.21 22.88 -10.33
N ASN A 217 -17.88 24.16 -10.21
CA ASN A 217 -18.82 25.25 -10.54
C ASN A 217 -18.89 25.55 -12.04
N THR A 218 -17.82 25.27 -12.79
CA THR A 218 -17.71 25.63 -14.21
C THR A 218 -18.22 24.53 -15.12
N TYR A 219 -17.94 23.26 -14.79
CA TYR A 219 -18.24 22.12 -15.66
C TYR A 219 -19.41 21.31 -15.11
N THR A 220 -20.62 21.68 -15.55
CA THR A 220 -21.84 20.94 -15.21
C THR A 220 -21.73 19.48 -15.67
N GLY A 221 -22.01 18.55 -14.77
CA GLY A 221 -21.93 17.11 -15.06
C GLY A 221 -20.50 16.54 -15.06
N LEU A 222 -19.51 17.24 -14.48
CA LEU A 222 -18.15 16.72 -14.33
C LEU A 222 -18.13 15.39 -13.55
N GLN A 223 -17.66 14.33 -14.22
CA GLN A 223 -17.65 12.97 -13.66
C GLN A 223 -16.34 12.63 -12.97
N LEU A 224 -15.20 13.09 -13.48
CA LEU A 224 -13.89 12.64 -13.01
C LEU A 224 -12.82 13.73 -13.10
N VAL A 225 -11.98 13.84 -12.07
CA VAL A 225 -10.70 14.56 -12.14
C VAL A 225 -9.54 13.57 -12.07
N VAL A 226 -8.78 13.45 -13.15
CA VAL A 226 -7.53 12.70 -13.20
C VAL A 226 -6.40 13.61 -12.71
N VAL A 227 -5.74 13.21 -11.61
CA VAL A 227 -4.73 14.04 -10.95
C VAL A 227 -3.35 13.43 -11.13
N ILE A 228 -2.41 14.17 -11.72
CA ILE A 228 -1.06 13.67 -11.97
C ILE A 228 -0.10 14.20 -10.92
N LEU A 229 0.62 13.30 -10.26
CA LEU A 229 1.50 13.62 -9.12
C LEU A 229 2.97 13.28 -9.42
N PRO A 230 3.95 14.08 -8.99
CA PRO A 230 5.37 13.85 -9.27
C PRO A 230 5.97 12.65 -8.50
N GLY A 231 5.25 12.08 -7.53
CA GLY A 231 5.74 11.00 -6.67
C GLY A 231 5.03 11.01 -5.33
N LYS A 232 5.77 10.75 -4.25
CA LYS A 232 5.26 10.93 -2.87
C LYS A 232 5.21 12.43 -2.56
N THR A 233 4.01 12.94 -2.28
CA THR A 233 3.78 14.38 -2.08
C THR A 233 2.60 14.59 -1.12
N PRO A 234 2.62 15.66 -0.29
CA PRO A 234 1.47 16.01 0.55
C PRO A 234 0.20 16.32 -0.26
N VAL A 235 0.34 16.71 -1.53
CA VAL A 235 -0.77 16.99 -2.44
C VAL A 235 -1.74 15.81 -2.57
N TYR A 236 -1.27 14.56 -2.44
CA TYR A 236 -2.15 13.39 -2.49
C TYR A 236 -3.20 13.41 -1.39
N ALA A 237 -2.79 13.69 -0.15
CA ALA A 237 -3.69 13.73 0.99
C ALA A 237 -4.69 14.88 0.83
N GLU A 238 -4.24 16.03 0.35
CA GLU A 238 -5.10 17.19 0.14
C GLU A 238 -6.13 16.97 -0.98
N VAL A 239 -5.73 16.35 -2.10
CA VAL A 239 -6.65 15.93 -3.17
C VAL A 239 -7.73 15.01 -2.64
N LYS A 240 -7.38 14.10 -1.73
CA LYS A 240 -8.34 13.17 -1.13
C LYS A 240 -9.25 13.84 -0.12
N ARG A 241 -8.72 14.74 0.73
CA ARG A 241 -9.53 15.57 1.62
C ARG A 241 -10.55 16.38 0.82
N VAL A 242 -10.09 17.17 -0.15
CA VAL A 242 -10.97 18.05 -0.93
C VAL A 242 -11.97 17.24 -1.77
N GLY A 243 -11.49 16.21 -2.47
CA GLY A 243 -12.33 15.38 -3.34
C GLY A 243 -13.35 14.56 -2.56
N ASP A 244 -12.90 13.80 -1.56
CA ASP A 244 -13.73 12.78 -0.91
C ASP A 244 -14.56 13.37 0.24
N THR A 245 -14.13 14.46 0.92
CA THR A 245 -14.84 15.01 2.09
C THR A 245 -15.41 16.42 1.90
N VAL A 246 -14.74 17.32 1.18
CA VAL A 246 -15.17 18.73 1.07
C VAL A 246 -16.16 18.94 -0.08
N LEU A 247 -15.83 18.44 -1.27
CA LEU A 247 -16.57 18.74 -2.50
C LEU A 247 -17.33 17.54 -3.08
N GLY A 248 -17.02 16.32 -2.65
CA GLY A 248 -17.68 15.10 -3.15
C GLY A 248 -17.45 14.86 -4.64
N MET A 249 -16.20 14.94 -5.08
CA MET A 249 -15.78 14.78 -6.48
C MET A 249 -14.95 13.52 -6.66
N ALA A 250 -15.27 12.71 -7.68
CA ALA A 250 -14.48 11.52 -7.98
C ALA A 250 -13.08 11.89 -8.50
N THR A 251 -12.05 11.40 -7.80
CA THR A 251 -10.64 11.68 -8.11
C THR A 251 -9.86 10.41 -8.41
N GLN A 252 -9.04 10.45 -9.47
CA GLN A 252 -8.11 9.37 -9.81
C GLN A 252 -6.67 9.91 -9.93
N CYS A 253 -5.85 9.65 -8.90
CA CYS A 253 -4.45 10.03 -8.92
C CYS A 253 -3.59 9.04 -9.74
N VAL A 254 -2.62 9.55 -10.50
CA VAL A 254 -1.66 8.77 -11.27
C VAL A 254 -0.26 9.34 -11.04
N GLN A 255 0.73 8.49 -10.79
CA GLN A 255 2.12 8.93 -10.68
C GLN A 255 2.66 9.32 -12.05
N MET A 256 3.41 10.42 -12.12
CA MET A 256 4.02 10.97 -13.33
C MET A 256 4.75 9.91 -14.16
N LYS A 257 5.53 9.02 -13.53
CA LYS A 257 6.25 7.93 -14.21
C LYS A 257 5.34 7.01 -15.02
N ASN A 258 4.09 6.80 -14.57
CA ASN A 258 3.10 5.95 -15.25
C ASN A 258 2.34 6.71 -16.35
N VAL A 259 2.42 8.04 -16.36
CA VAL A 259 1.93 8.92 -17.44
C VAL A 259 2.99 9.01 -18.54
N GLN A 260 4.25 9.21 -18.15
CA GLN A 260 5.39 9.28 -19.07
C GLN A 260 5.60 7.95 -19.82
N ARG A 261 5.48 6.83 -19.11
CA ARG A 261 5.60 5.49 -19.70
C ARG A 261 4.40 4.63 -19.32
N THR A 262 3.42 4.59 -20.22
CA THR A 262 2.22 3.78 -20.05
C THR A 262 2.49 2.32 -20.43
N THR A 263 1.79 1.40 -19.77
CA THR A 263 1.69 0.00 -20.20
C THR A 263 0.21 -0.39 -20.28
N PRO A 264 -0.21 -1.24 -21.24
CA PRO A 264 -1.61 -1.65 -21.35
C PRO A 264 -2.17 -2.24 -20.04
N GLN A 265 -1.35 -3.01 -19.31
CA GLN A 265 -1.74 -3.57 -18.02
C GLN A 265 -1.99 -2.48 -16.96
N THR A 266 -1.13 -1.46 -16.89
CA THR A 266 -1.30 -0.35 -15.92
C THR A 266 -2.54 0.46 -16.24
N LEU A 267 -2.79 0.75 -17.51
CA LEU A 267 -3.98 1.49 -17.95
C LEU A 267 -5.26 0.68 -17.74
N SER A 268 -5.24 -0.63 -18.02
CA SER A 268 -6.37 -1.53 -17.73
C SER A 268 -6.70 -1.53 -16.23
N ASN A 269 -5.70 -1.68 -15.37
CA ASN A 269 -5.86 -1.59 -13.92
C ASN A 269 -6.33 -0.21 -13.44
N LEU A 270 -6.03 0.86 -14.18
CA LEU A 270 -6.54 2.20 -13.92
C LEU A 270 -8.03 2.29 -14.28
N CYS A 271 -8.43 1.75 -15.43
CA CYS A 271 -9.83 1.67 -15.85
C CYS A 271 -10.70 0.89 -14.85
N LEU A 272 -10.17 -0.20 -14.27
CA LEU A 272 -10.86 -0.95 -13.20
C LEU A 272 -11.29 -0.03 -12.05
N LYS A 273 -10.41 0.89 -11.65
CA LYS A 273 -10.63 1.81 -10.53
C LYS A 273 -11.56 2.96 -10.93
N ILE A 274 -11.39 3.50 -12.13
CA ILE A 274 -12.22 4.60 -12.62
C ILE A 274 -13.67 4.12 -12.75
N ASN A 275 -13.91 2.96 -13.37
CA ASN A 275 -15.26 2.46 -13.57
C ASN A 275 -16.02 2.32 -12.24
N VAL A 276 -15.39 1.71 -11.24
CA VAL A 276 -15.97 1.52 -9.89
C VAL A 276 -16.25 2.86 -9.21
N LYS A 277 -15.33 3.83 -9.30
CA LYS A 277 -15.52 5.18 -8.70
C LYS A 277 -16.69 5.94 -9.29
N LEU A 278 -17.07 5.63 -10.52
CA LEU A 278 -18.19 6.25 -11.22
C LEU A 278 -19.47 5.40 -11.15
N GLY A 279 -19.49 4.37 -10.30
CA GLY A 279 -20.67 3.51 -10.07
C GLY A 279 -20.82 2.34 -11.04
N GLY A 280 -19.80 2.05 -11.86
CA GLY A 280 -19.79 0.92 -12.77
C GLY A 280 -19.54 -0.42 -12.08
N VAL A 281 -20.00 -1.49 -12.73
CA VAL A 281 -19.79 -2.88 -12.29
C VAL A 281 -18.77 -3.53 -13.23
N ASN A 282 -17.59 -3.87 -12.71
CA ASN A 282 -16.53 -4.42 -13.57
C ASN A 282 -16.88 -5.81 -14.09
N ASN A 283 -17.30 -6.71 -13.22
CA ASN A 283 -17.72 -8.07 -13.52
C ASN A 283 -18.57 -8.60 -12.36
N ILE A 284 -19.24 -9.72 -12.58
CA ILE A 284 -20.03 -10.40 -11.54
C ILE A 284 -19.69 -11.90 -11.51
N LEU A 285 -19.97 -12.55 -10.38
CA LEU A 285 -20.00 -14.01 -10.33
C LEU A 285 -21.09 -14.53 -11.27
N LEU A 286 -20.77 -15.54 -12.07
CA LEU A 286 -21.72 -16.18 -12.99
C LEU A 286 -22.99 -16.59 -12.22
N PRO A 287 -24.18 -16.01 -12.52
CA PRO A 287 -25.41 -16.34 -11.81
C PRO A 287 -25.83 -17.80 -12.00
N GLN A 288 -26.62 -18.33 -11.06
CA GLN A 288 -27.28 -19.64 -11.22
C GLN A 288 -28.39 -19.53 -12.26
N GLY A 289 -28.19 -20.21 -13.40
CA GLY A 289 -29.15 -20.27 -14.49
C GLY A 289 -28.52 -20.80 -15.77
N ARG A 290 -29.20 -21.77 -16.41
CA ARG A 290 -28.80 -22.39 -17.68
C ARG A 290 -28.41 -21.33 -18.71
N CYS A 291 -27.14 -21.24 -19.08
CA CYS A 291 -26.77 -20.54 -20.31
C CYS A 291 -27.38 -21.29 -21.50
N LYS A 292 -28.57 -20.87 -21.95
CA LYS A 292 -29.28 -21.48 -23.10
C LYS A 292 -28.50 -21.38 -24.44
N ARG A 293 -27.45 -20.54 -24.50
CA ARG A 293 -26.54 -20.41 -25.66
C ARG A 293 -25.26 -21.24 -25.56
N CYS A 294 -24.98 -21.84 -24.40
CA CYS A 294 -23.79 -22.65 -24.16
C CYS A 294 -24.04 -24.15 -24.43
N CYS A 295 -25.16 -24.52 -25.07
CA CYS A 295 -25.58 -25.91 -25.30
C CYS A 295 -24.64 -26.74 -26.19
N PHE A 296 -23.58 -26.18 -26.78
CA PHE A 296 -22.61 -26.94 -27.58
C PHE A 296 -21.38 -27.42 -26.81
N TYR A 297 -21.07 -26.85 -25.65
CA TYR A 297 -19.98 -27.35 -24.79
C TYR A 297 -20.50 -27.60 -23.38
N LYS A 298 -20.91 -28.85 -23.16
CA LYS A 298 -21.28 -29.45 -21.88
C LYS A 298 -20.06 -29.64 -20.94
N LEU A 299 -19.08 -28.73 -20.99
CA LEU A 299 -17.94 -28.73 -20.09
C LEU A 299 -18.28 -27.87 -18.87
N ALA A 300 -18.71 -28.54 -17.81
CA ALA A 300 -18.60 -28.17 -16.39
C ALA A 300 -18.32 -26.68 -16.05
N LEU A 301 -19.15 -25.75 -16.53
CA LEU A 301 -19.16 -24.39 -16.01
C LEU A 301 -19.87 -24.46 -14.65
N SER A 302 -19.09 -24.57 -13.57
CA SER A 302 -19.66 -24.60 -12.23
C SER A 302 -20.27 -23.23 -11.91
N SER A 303 -21.59 -23.15 -11.97
CA SER A 303 -22.33 -21.99 -11.50
C SER A 303 -22.29 -22.00 -9.97
N TYR A 304 -21.56 -21.04 -9.40
CA TYR A 304 -21.10 -21.10 -8.01
C TYR A 304 -21.78 -20.06 -7.09
N ARG A 305 -23.01 -19.62 -7.39
CA ARG A 305 -23.76 -18.88 -6.36
C ARG A 305 -24.33 -19.89 -5.37
N PRO A 306 -23.86 -19.96 -4.11
CA PRO A 306 -24.46 -20.85 -3.11
C PRO A 306 -25.95 -20.57 -2.90
N PRO A 307 -26.73 -21.54 -2.39
CA PRO A 307 -28.17 -21.40 -2.15
C PRO A 307 -28.57 -20.18 -1.32
N VAL A 308 -27.66 -19.63 -0.49
CA VAL A 308 -27.87 -18.39 0.28
C VAL A 308 -28.29 -17.20 -0.60
N PHE A 309 -27.90 -17.16 -1.88
CA PHE A 309 -28.29 -16.11 -2.83
C PHE A 309 -29.72 -16.24 -3.36
N GLN A 310 -30.48 -17.28 -2.97
CA GLN A 310 -31.90 -17.43 -3.33
C GLN A 310 -32.80 -16.46 -2.56
N GLN A 311 -32.30 -15.89 -1.47
CA GLN A 311 -32.97 -14.85 -0.69
C GLN A 311 -32.06 -13.60 -0.62
N PRO A 312 -32.64 -12.41 -0.37
CA PRO A 312 -31.85 -11.21 -0.14
C PRO A 312 -30.88 -11.42 1.02
N VAL A 313 -29.59 -11.26 0.76
CA VAL A 313 -28.50 -11.38 1.74
C VAL A 313 -27.58 -10.17 1.62
N ILE A 314 -27.14 -9.65 2.76
CA ILE A 314 -26.14 -8.59 2.85
C ILE A 314 -24.79 -9.16 3.27
N PHE A 315 -23.72 -8.70 2.62
CA PHE A 315 -22.36 -9.02 3.02
C PHE A 315 -21.75 -7.79 3.70
N LEU A 316 -21.23 -7.97 4.91
CA LEU A 316 -20.55 -6.95 5.69
C LEU A 316 -19.07 -7.29 5.80
N GLY A 317 -18.20 -6.34 5.47
CA GLY A 317 -16.76 -6.40 5.74
C GLY A 317 -16.39 -5.33 6.75
N ALA A 318 -15.75 -5.73 7.86
CA ALA A 318 -15.32 -4.83 8.92
C ALA A 318 -13.81 -4.93 9.15
N ASP A 319 -13.16 -3.78 9.35
CA ASP A 319 -11.74 -3.68 9.68
C ASP A 319 -11.49 -2.58 10.72
N VAL A 320 -10.45 -2.75 11.54
CA VAL A 320 -9.95 -1.72 12.45
C VAL A 320 -8.46 -1.55 12.20
N THR A 321 -8.07 -0.34 11.80
CA THR A 321 -6.67 0.02 11.62
C THR A 321 -6.17 0.82 12.82
N HIS A 322 -5.11 0.32 13.48
CA HIS A 322 -4.46 0.97 14.61
C HIS A 322 -3.32 1.92 14.18
N PRO A 323 -2.93 2.89 15.03
CA PRO A 323 -1.77 3.72 14.80
C PRO A 323 -0.45 2.94 14.66
N PRO A 324 0.57 3.51 13.99
CA PRO A 324 1.90 2.90 13.91
C PRO A 324 2.56 2.70 15.28
N ALA A 325 3.53 1.78 15.35
CA ALA A 325 4.31 1.53 16.56
C ALA A 325 4.94 2.81 17.12
N GLY A 326 4.78 3.02 18.43
CA GLY A 326 5.29 4.20 19.16
C GLY A 326 4.34 5.40 19.20
N ASP A 327 3.18 5.34 18.54
CA ASP A 327 2.15 6.38 18.65
C ASP A 327 1.17 6.09 19.80
N GLY A 328 1.10 7.01 20.78
CA GLY A 328 0.22 6.89 21.94
C GLY A 328 -0.97 7.85 21.94
N LYS A 329 -1.23 8.58 20.85
CA LYS A 329 -2.26 9.65 20.81
C LYS A 329 -3.26 9.52 19.67
N LYS A 330 -2.89 8.89 18.56
CA LYS A 330 -3.80 8.78 17.41
C LYS A 330 -4.96 7.82 17.69
N PRO A 331 -6.16 8.11 17.17
CA PRO A 331 -7.28 7.19 17.29
C PRO A 331 -7.07 5.96 16.40
N SER A 332 -7.75 4.87 16.75
CA SER A 332 -7.97 3.75 15.83
C SER A 332 -9.14 4.08 14.91
N ILE A 333 -9.11 3.61 13.67
CA ILE A 333 -10.17 3.86 12.68
C ILE A 333 -10.88 2.53 12.41
N ALA A 334 -12.19 2.49 12.70
CA ALA A 334 -13.07 1.38 12.35
C ALA A 334 -13.81 1.69 11.03
N ALA A 335 -13.87 0.71 10.13
CA ALA A 335 -14.58 0.82 8.86
C ALA A 335 -15.47 -0.40 8.65
N VAL A 336 -16.72 -0.16 8.21
CA VAL A 336 -17.67 -1.20 7.80
C VAL A 336 -18.12 -0.88 6.37
N SER A 337 -18.02 -1.86 5.49
CA SER A 337 -18.49 -1.78 4.10
C SER A 337 -19.55 -2.83 3.84
N THR A 338 -20.51 -2.48 2.98
CA THR A 338 -21.67 -3.33 2.66
C THR A 338 -21.77 -3.55 1.16
N LEU A 339 -22.18 -4.76 0.76
CA LEU A 339 -22.60 -4.99 -0.62
C LEU A 339 -24.02 -4.43 -0.81
N CYS A 340 -24.14 -3.34 -1.57
CA CYS A 340 -25.45 -2.88 -2.08
C CYS A 340 -25.71 -3.60 -3.40
N GLY A 341 -26.69 -4.51 -3.39
CA GLY A 341 -27.09 -5.34 -4.53
C GLY A 341 -28.41 -4.91 -5.14
#